data_AF-A0A821HIC1-F1
#
_entry.id   AF-A0A821HIC1-F1
#
_cell.length_a   1.000
_cell.length_b   1.000
_cell.length_c   1.000
_cell.angle_alpha   90.00
_cell.angle_beta   90.00
_cell.angle_gamma   90.00
#
_symmetry.space_group_name_H-M   'P 1'
#
loop_
_entity.id
_entity.type
_entity.pdbx_description
1 polymer ?
#
loop_
_entity_poly.entity_id
_entity_poly.type
_entity_poly.pdbx_seq_one_letter_code
_entity_poly.pdbx_strand_id
1 'polypeptide(L)'
;MIPLEQLTKIIFEPYRIPLEDIMRLLYFTSNLHTLQFDTFGFHHNNLDIVRQNYAFEYASKRNKIKFLILRGRCSLHELEFIVNLFPQLKYLETGMNRIEIKQIIRFLLSKTHNKTQHLFYLCIVNTPKVCVKEINVMMKSENLLKNYSIKYINYNLYLWW
;
A
#
# COMPACT_ATOMS: atom_id res chain seq x y z
N MET A 1 21.72 -0.91 -22.35
CA MET A 1 20.34 -0.58 -21.96
C MET A 1 19.69 -1.84 -21.41
N ILE A 2 19.09 -1.79 -20.21
CA ILE A 2 18.33 -2.92 -19.67
C ILE A 2 16.89 -2.80 -20.21
N PRO A 3 16.30 -3.85 -20.82
CA PRO A 3 14.90 -3.83 -21.20
C PRO A 3 14.01 -3.63 -19.98
N LEU A 4 13.01 -2.74 -20.07
CA LEU A 4 12.09 -2.44 -18.96
C LEU A 4 11.37 -3.70 -18.44
N GLU A 5 11.14 -4.68 -19.31
CA GLU A 5 10.53 -5.96 -18.96
C GLU A 5 11.39 -6.80 -17.99
N GLN A 6 12.69 -6.55 -17.88
CA GLN A 6 13.56 -7.26 -16.95
C GLN A 6 13.63 -6.60 -15.56
N LEU A 7 13.03 -5.41 -15.39
CA LEU A 7 13.04 -4.71 -14.12
C LEU A 7 12.11 -5.40 -13.11
N THR A 8 12.68 -5.82 -11.99
CA THR A 8 11.95 -6.44 -10.87
C THR A 8 11.72 -5.48 -9.71
N LYS A 9 12.50 -4.40 -9.64
CA LYS A 9 12.44 -3.38 -8.59
C LYS A 9 12.64 -1.98 -9.18
N ILE A 10 11.80 -1.04 -8.77
CA ILE A 10 11.93 0.38 -9.08
C ILE A 10 11.82 1.16 -7.77
N ILE A 11 12.74 2.11 -7.60
CA ILE A 11 12.76 3.04 -6.48
C ILE A 11 12.70 4.43 -7.08
N PHE A 12 11.71 5.20 -6.66
CA PHE A 12 11.60 6.61 -6.97
C PHE A 12 12.13 7.42 -5.78
N GLU A 13 13.27 8.04 -6.01
CA GLU A 13 13.88 9.07 -5.16
C GLU A 13 12.96 10.31 -5.07
N PRO A 14 13.23 11.32 -4.22
CA PRO A 14 12.24 12.30 -3.77
C PRO A 14 11.84 13.32 -4.84
N TYR A 15 11.16 12.83 -5.86
CA TYR A 15 10.54 13.55 -6.95
C TYR A 15 9.06 13.20 -6.95
N ARG A 16 8.22 14.21 -7.13
CA ARG A 16 6.79 14.00 -7.33
C ARG A 16 6.59 13.49 -8.75
N ILE A 17 6.14 12.24 -8.87
CA ILE A 17 5.85 11.62 -10.15
C ILE A 17 4.33 11.60 -10.33
N PRO A 18 3.82 12.15 -11.44
CA PRO A 18 2.40 12.07 -11.78
C PRO A 18 1.93 10.61 -11.80
N LEU A 19 0.69 10.38 -11.34
CA LEU A 19 0.17 9.03 -11.23
C LEU A 19 -0.02 8.40 -12.62
N GLU A 20 -0.32 9.22 -13.62
CA GLU A 20 -0.40 8.85 -15.03
C GLU A 20 0.92 8.25 -15.54
N ASP A 21 2.05 8.85 -15.14
CA ASP A 21 3.38 8.36 -15.54
C ASP A 21 3.72 7.06 -14.83
N ILE A 22 3.29 6.89 -13.58
CA ILE A 22 3.37 5.61 -12.88
C ILE A 22 2.54 4.55 -13.61
N MET A 23 1.31 4.87 -14.04
CA MET A 23 0.47 3.91 -14.78
C MET A 23 1.12 3.50 -16.10
N ARG A 24 1.69 4.46 -16.85
CA ARG A 24 2.45 4.18 -18.08
C ARG A 24 3.67 3.32 -17.80
N LEU A 25 4.41 3.58 -16.73
CA LEU A 25 5.54 2.73 -16.36
C LEU A 25 5.11 1.29 -16.07
N LEU A 26 4.01 1.11 -15.32
CA LEU A 26 3.45 -0.21 -15.02
C LEU A 26 3.01 -0.96 -16.29
N TYR A 27 2.62 -0.24 -17.34
CA TYR A 27 2.31 -0.84 -18.63
C TYR A 27 3.52 -1.55 -19.26
N PHE A 28 4.71 -0.96 -19.15
CA PHE A 28 5.95 -1.47 -19.77
C PHE A 28 6.80 -2.35 -18.85
N THR A 29 6.44 -2.49 -17.57
CA THR A 29 7.24 -3.20 -16.55
C THR A 29 6.51 -4.42 -15.99
N SER A 30 6.17 -5.36 -16.88
CA SER A 30 5.33 -6.53 -16.57
C SER A 30 5.88 -7.50 -15.51
N ASN A 31 7.20 -7.45 -15.23
CA ASN A 31 7.86 -8.27 -14.22
C ASN A 31 8.24 -7.50 -12.94
N LEU A 32 7.75 -6.26 -12.79
CA LEU A 32 7.98 -5.46 -11.60
C LEU A 32 7.29 -6.10 -10.39
N HIS A 33 8.07 -6.34 -9.34
CA HIS A 33 7.59 -6.95 -8.09
C HIS A 33 7.69 -6.01 -6.89
N THR A 34 8.64 -5.08 -6.93
CA THR A 34 8.88 -4.12 -5.85
C THR A 34 8.82 -2.70 -6.38
N LEU A 35 8.00 -1.88 -5.74
CA LEU A 35 7.89 -0.47 -6.03
C LEU A 35 8.05 0.33 -4.75
N GLN A 36 8.93 1.33 -4.78
CA GLN A 36 9.18 2.21 -3.65
C GLN A 36 9.06 3.67 -4.09
N PHE A 37 8.37 4.46 -3.27
CA PHE A 37 8.28 5.91 -3.41
C PHE A 37 8.76 6.59 -2.14
N ASP A 38 9.78 7.42 -2.27
CA ASP A 38 10.28 8.24 -1.16
C ASP A 38 9.37 9.45 -0.89
N THR A 39 8.74 9.98 -1.94
CA THR A 39 7.67 10.96 -1.84
C THR A 39 6.50 10.51 -2.71
N PHE A 40 5.47 9.96 -2.07
CA PHE A 40 4.21 9.64 -2.74
C PHE A 40 3.13 10.56 -2.21
N GLY A 41 2.49 11.31 -3.11
CA GLY A 41 1.40 12.19 -2.75
C GLY A 41 0.38 12.22 -3.88
N PHE A 42 -0.87 11.90 -3.55
CA PHE A 42 -1.99 12.03 -4.48
C PHE A 42 -2.53 13.46 -4.57
N HIS A 43 -1.85 14.42 -3.94
CA HIS A 43 -2.32 15.78 -3.65
C HIS A 43 -2.75 16.64 -4.87
N HIS A 44 -2.52 16.18 -6.10
CA HIS A 44 -2.95 16.87 -7.32
C HIS A 44 -3.81 16.01 -8.26
N ASN A 45 -4.07 14.76 -7.91
CA ASN A 45 -4.78 13.84 -8.79
C ASN A 45 -6.15 13.57 -8.22
N ASN A 46 -7.18 13.83 -9.02
CA ASN A 46 -8.51 13.33 -8.72
C ASN A 46 -8.50 11.81 -8.94
N LEU A 47 -8.41 11.06 -7.83
CA LEU A 47 -8.33 9.60 -7.84
C LEU A 47 -9.48 8.96 -8.61
N ASP A 48 -10.67 9.57 -8.59
CA ASP A 48 -11.83 9.05 -9.31
C ASP A 48 -11.70 9.23 -10.82
N ILE A 49 -11.07 10.32 -11.29
CA ILE A 49 -10.73 10.48 -12.71
C ILE A 49 -9.69 9.42 -13.12
N VAL A 50 -8.66 9.20 -12.31
CA VAL A 50 -7.62 8.21 -12.62
C VAL A 50 -8.18 6.79 -12.64
N ARG A 51 -9.12 6.45 -11.73
CA ARG A 51 -9.82 5.16 -11.70
C ARG A 51 -10.56 4.85 -12.99
N GLN A 52 -11.05 5.87 -13.70
CA GLN A 52 -11.76 5.72 -14.97
C GLN A 52 -10.81 5.60 -16.18
N ASN A 53 -9.50 5.78 -15.99
CA ASN A 53 -8.52 5.73 -17.07
C ASN A 53 -8.20 4.28 -17.47
N TYR A 54 -8.12 4.01 -18.78
CA TYR A 54 -7.73 2.71 -19.34
C TYR A 54 -6.37 2.21 -18.80
N ALA A 55 -5.44 3.13 -18.52
CA ALA A 55 -4.12 2.79 -18.00
C ALA A 55 -4.23 2.21 -16.58
N PHE A 56 -5.16 2.71 -15.76
CA PHE A 56 -5.45 2.15 -14.44
C PHE A 56 -6.09 0.76 -14.54
N GLU A 57 -7.09 0.60 -15.42
CA GLU A 57 -7.72 -0.71 -15.64
C GLU A 57 -6.70 -1.76 -16.10
N TYR A 58 -5.83 -1.40 -17.04
CA TYR A 58 -4.77 -2.26 -17.51
C TYR A 58 -3.78 -2.60 -16.40
N ALA A 59 -3.25 -1.59 -15.70
CA ALA A 59 -2.26 -1.77 -14.65
C ALA A 59 -2.84 -2.64 -13.53
N SER A 60 -4.03 -2.33 -13.04
CA SER A 60 -4.69 -3.06 -11.94
C SER A 60 -4.93 -4.54 -12.25
N LYS A 61 -5.15 -4.92 -13.51
CA LYS A 61 -5.36 -6.32 -13.89
C LYS A 61 -4.06 -7.10 -14.11
N ARG A 62 -2.97 -6.44 -14.51
CA ARG A 62 -1.78 -7.11 -15.06
C ARG A 62 -0.52 -6.99 -14.23
N ASN A 63 -0.38 -5.97 -13.37
CA ASN A 63 0.85 -5.82 -12.61
C ASN A 63 1.04 -6.98 -11.61
N LYS A 64 2.30 -7.26 -11.29
CA LYS A 64 2.72 -8.34 -10.38
C LYS A 64 3.40 -7.80 -9.13
N ILE A 65 3.08 -6.56 -8.75
CA ILE A 65 3.70 -5.91 -7.60
C ILE A 65 3.22 -6.61 -6.33
N LYS A 66 4.21 -7.05 -5.55
CA LYS A 66 4.03 -7.76 -4.28
C LYS A 66 4.49 -6.92 -3.10
N PHE A 67 5.44 -6.01 -3.34
CA PHE A 67 6.06 -5.18 -2.30
C PHE A 67 5.89 -3.72 -2.66
N LEU A 68 5.15 -2.97 -1.85
CA LEU A 68 4.97 -1.54 -2.02
C LEU A 68 5.46 -0.81 -0.77
N ILE A 69 6.33 0.17 -0.97
CA ILE A 69 6.87 1.04 0.08
C ILE A 69 6.51 2.48 -0.27
N LEU A 70 5.73 3.13 0.59
CA LEU A 70 5.29 4.51 0.48
C LEU A 70 5.79 5.26 1.71
N ARG A 71 6.82 6.10 1.58
CA ARG A 71 7.32 6.84 2.77
C ARG A 71 6.40 7.99 3.21
N GLY A 72 5.40 8.33 2.40
CA GLY A 72 4.36 9.31 2.71
C GLY A 72 3.28 8.77 3.66
N ARG A 73 2.44 9.68 4.16
CA ARG A 73 1.20 9.30 4.87
C ARG A 73 0.09 9.09 3.85
N CYS A 74 -0.66 8.00 3.98
CA CYS A 74 -1.86 7.76 3.22
C CYS A 74 -3.12 7.86 4.09
N SER A 75 -4.15 8.47 3.54
CA SER A 75 -5.54 8.39 3.98
C SER A 75 -6.17 7.05 3.62
N LEU A 76 -7.36 6.79 4.14
CA LEU A 76 -8.13 5.59 3.79
C LEU A 76 -8.44 5.54 2.28
N HIS A 77 -8.91 6.65 1.71
CA HIS A 77 -9.26 6.70 0.29
C HIS A 77 -8.06 6.38 -0.63
N GLU A 78 -6.88 6.92 -0.29
CA GLU A 78 -5.65 6.65 -1.03
C GLU A 78 -5.25 5.17 -0.93
N LEU A 79 -5.40 4.56 0.25
CA LEU A 79 -5.13 3.14 0.45
C LEU A 79 -6.10 2.23 -0.29
N GLU A 80 -7.38 2.58 -0.34
CA GLU A 80 -8.36 1.87 -1.16
C GLU A 80 -7.96 1.93 -2.63
N PHE A 81 -7.52 3.09 -3.12
CA PHE A 81 -6.99 3.21 -4.48
C PHE A 81 -5.77 2.31 -4.70
N ILE A 82 -4.80 2.32 -3.79
CA ILE A 82 -3.57 1.51 -3.85
C ILE A 82 -3.87 0.02 -3.91
N VAL A 83 -4.72 -0.48 -3.02
CA VAL A 83 -5.10 -1.91 -2.98
C VAL A 83 -5.83 -2.32 -4.26
N ASN A 84 -6.64 -1.43 -4.82
CA ASN A 84 -7.30 -1.67 -6.10
C ASN A 84 -6.31 -1.72 -7.27
N LEU A 85 -5.26 -0.90 -7.20
CA LEU A 85 -4.21 -0.85 -8.21
C LEU A 85 -3.26 -2.05 -8.13
N PHE A 86 -2.96 -2.55 -6.93
CA PHE A 86 -2.02 -3.65 -6.72
C PHE A 86 -2.72 -4.86 -6.08
N PRO A 87 -3.52 -5.63 -6.83
CA PRO A 87 -4.33 -6.71 -6.23
C PRO A 87 -3.51 -7.89 -5.71
N GLN A 88 -2.24 -8.03 -6.11
CA GLN A 88 -1.33 -9.08 -5.64
C GLN A 88 -0.42 -8.60 -4.49
N LEU A 89 -0.75 -7.47 -3.86
CA LEU A 89 0.07 -6.88 -2.82
C LEU A 89 0.17 -7.80 -1.61
N LYS A 90 1.42 -8.06 -1.22
CA LYS A 90 1.80 -8.99 -0.14
C LYS A 90 2.37 -8.24 1.07
N TYR A 91 3.12 -7.20 0.78
CA TYR A 91 3.78 -6.32 1.73
C TYR A 91 3.42 -4.88 1.40
N LEU A 92 2.91 -4.16 2.41
CA LEU A 92 2.67 -2.72 2.35
C LEU A 92 3.43 -2.03 3.49
N GLU A 93 4.25 -1.06 3.15
CA GLU A 93 4.83 -0.13 4.11
C GLU A 93 4.33 1.28 3.79
N THR A 94 3.67 1.92 4.74
CA THR A 94 3.18 3.29 4.56
C THR A 94 3.00 4.04 5.87
N GLY A 95 3.03 5.37 5.83
CA GLY A 95 2.53 6.18 6.93
C GLY A 95 1.01 6.21 6.91
N MET A 96 0.38 6.37 8.07
CA MET A 96 -1.08 6.51 8.15
C MET A 96 -1.46 7.75 8.94
N ASN A 97 -2.59 8.36 8.58
CA ASN A 97 -3.19 9.39 9.41
C ASN A 97 -3.66 8.75 10.72
N ARG A 98 -3.27 9.33 11.87
CA ARG A 98 -3.63 8.82 13.21
C ARG A 98 -5.13 8.74 13.40
N ILE A 99 -5.88 9.68 12.82
CA ILE A 99 -7.34 9.74 12.94
C ILE A 99 -7.99 8.52 12.25
N GLU A 100 -7.41 8.06 11.15
CA GLU A 100 -7.98 7.02 10.29
C GLU A 100 -7.34 5.64 10.50
N ILE A 101 -6.26 5.54 11.29
CA ILE A 101 -5.45 4.32 11.41
C ILE A 101 -6.27 3.06 11.73
N LYS A 102 -7.29 3.18 12.59
CA LYS A 102 -8.18 2.07 12.94
C LYS A 102 -9.04 1.64 11.75
N GLN A 103 -9.62 2.60 11.03
CA GLN A 103 -10.44 2.34 9.85
C GLN A 103 -9.61 1.73 8.72
N ILE A 104 -8.38 2.24 8.53
CA ILE A 104 -7.42 1.71 7.56
C ILE A 104 -7.07 0.25 7.88
N ILE A 105 -6.73 -0.06 9.14
CA ILE A 105 -6.41 -1.44 9.51
C ILE A 105 -7.62 -2.34 9.30
N ARG A 106 -8.83 -1.93 9.70
CA ARG A 106 -10.04 -2.71 9.43
C ARG A 106 -10.23 -2.97 7.94
N PHE A 107 -10.08 -1.95 7.10
CA PHE A 107 -10.16 -2.10 5.65
C PHE A 107 -9.13 -3.11 5.11
N LEU A 108 -7.84 -2.92 5.45
CA LEU A 108 -6.75 -3.77 4.95
C LEU A 108 -6.89 -5.23 5.42
N LEU A 109 -7.39 -5.45 6.63
CA LEU A 109 -7.55 -6.79 7.22
C LEU A 109 -8.90 -7.43 6.93
N SER A 110 -9.86 -6.66 6.41
CA SER A 110 -11.17 -7.19 6.06
C SER A 110 -11.01 -8.24 4.94
N LYS A 111 -11.25 -9.51 5.30
CA LYS A 111 -11.21 -10.63 4.34
C LYS A 111 -12.37 -10.62 3.35
N THR A 112 -13.29 -9.68 3.49
CA THR A 112 -14.43 -9.47 2.59
C THR A 112 -14.01 -8.87 1.25
N HIS A 113 -12.85 -8.23 1.17
CA HIS A 113 -12.32 -7.73 -0.09
C HIS A 113 -11.35 -8.74 -0.72
N ASN A 114 -11.76 -9.39 -1.81
CA ASN A 114 -10.90 -10.29 -2.60
C ASN A 114 -9.56 -9.66 -3.02
N LYS A 115 -9.44 -8.32 -3.00
CA LYS A 115 -8.24 -7.59 -3.41
C LYS A 115 -7.19 -7.43 -2.31
N THR A 116 -7.55 -7.57 -1.03
CA THR A 116 -6.60 -7.55 0.10
C THR A 116 -6.17 -8.95 0.53
N GLN A 117 -6.73 -10.00 -0.07
CA GLN A 117 -6.53 -11.40 0.35
C GLN A 117 -5.06 -11.85 0.36
N HIS A 118 -4.21 -11.20 -0.44
CA HIS A 118 -2.80 -11.53 -0.56
C HIS A 118 -1.91 -10.74 0.41
N LEU A 119 -2.45 -9.72 1.08
CA LEU A 119 -1.71 -8.95 2.06
C LEU A 119 -1.50 -9.81 3.30
N PHE A 120 -0.24 -9.93 3.72
CA PHE A 120 0.15 -10.67 4.93
C PHE A 120 1.17 -9.91 5.77
N TYR A 121 1.66 -8.78 5.27
CA TYR A 121 2.58 -7.92 6.00
C TYR A 121 2.22 -6.45 5.83
N LEU A 122 2.09 -5.76 6.96
CA LEU A 122 1.84 -4.33 7.04
C LEU A 122 2.86 -3.66 7.96
N CYS A 123 3.57 -2.67 7.44
CA CYS A 123 4.42 -1.77 8.21
C CYS A 123 3.81 -0.37 8.21
N ILE A 124 3.53 0.16 9.40
CA ILE A 124 3.04 1.53 9.58
C ILE A 124 4.19 2.38 10.12
N VAL A 125 4.75 3.23 9.27
CA VAL A 125 5.93 4.03 9.62
C VAL A 125 5.57 5.22 10.50
N ASN A 126 6.51 5.64 11.36
CA ASN A 126 6.38 6.80 12.25
C ASN A 126 5.11 6.76 13.12
N THR A 127 4.78 5.58 13.64
CA THR A 127 3.60 5.34 14.46
C THR A 127 3.88 5.72 15.92
N PRO A 128 3.09 6.61 16.56
CA PRO A 128 3.22 6.87 17.98
C PRO A 128 2.99 5.60 18.81
N LYS A 129 3.81 5.38 19.85
CA LYS A 129 3.71 4.19 20.72
C LYS A 129 2.31 3.97 21.33
N VAL A 130 1.55 5.06 21.55
CA VAL A 130 0.16 5.00 22.03
C VAL A 130 -0.77 4.27 21.05
N CYS A 131 -0.59 4.47 19.74
CA CYS A 131 -1.39 3.82 18.71
C CYS A 131 -1.20 2.29 18.71
N VAL A 132 -0.01 1.81 19.08
CA VAL A 132 0.26 0.36 19.19
C VAL A 132 -0.69 -0.31 20.18
N LYS A 133 -0.89 0.30 21.36
CA LYS A 133 -1.82 -0.22 22.37
C LYS A 133 -3.24 -0.20 21.84
N GLU A 134 -3.67 0.91 21.24
CA GLU A 134 -5.01 1.05 20.68
C GLU A 134 -5.31 0.03 19.58
N ILE A 135 -4.35 -0.21 18.67
CA ILE A 135 -4.48 -1.20 17.61
C ILE A 135 -4.54 -2.60 18.20
N ASN A 136 -3.68 -2.94 19.17
CA ASN A 136 -3.69 -4.26 19.79
C ASN A 136 -5.03 -4.54 20.52
N VAL A 137 -5.58 -3.54 21.22
CA VAL A 137 -6.90 -3.64 21.85
C VAL A 137 -7.99 -3.89 20.80
N MET A 138 -8.02 -3.07 19.74
CA MET A 138 -8.99 -3.18 18.64
C MET A 138 -8.91 -4.56 17.97
N MET A 139 -7.71 -5.03 17.63
CA MET A 139 -7.47 -6.33 16.99
C MET A 139 -8.01 -7.50 17.82
N LYS A 140 -7.85 -7.45 19.14
CA LYS A 140 -8.37 -8.46 20.07
C LYS A 140 -9.88 -8.38 20.23
N SER A 141 -10.43 -7.17 20.42
CA SER A 141 -11.87 -6.98 20.67
C SER A 141 -12.71 -7.33 19.45
N GLU A 142 -12.22 -7.02 18.25
CA GLU A 142 -12.95 -7.24 16.99
C GLU A 142 -12.63 -8.59 16.35
N ASN A 143 -11.67 -9.35 16.91
CA ASN A 143 -11.23 -10.64 16.38
C ASN A 143 -10.91 -10.61 14.87
N LEU A 144 -10.24 -9.53 14.42
CA LEU A 144 -9.98 -9.27 13.00
C LEU A 144 -9.12 -10.37 12.36
N LEU A 145 -8.20 -10.96 13.12
CA LEU A 145 -7.32 -12.04 12.69
C LEU A 145 -7.08 -13.02 13.84
N LYS A 146 -6.98 -14.32 13.53
CA LYS A 146 -6.73 -15.37 14.53
C LYS A 146 -5.25 -15.54 14.89
N ASN A 147 -4.35 -15.46 13.92
CA ASN A 147 -2.92 -15.80 14.08
C ASN A 147 -2.01 -14.63 13.68
N TYR A 148 -2.25 -13.44 14.21
CA TYR A 148 -1.44 -12.27 13.89
C TYR A 148 -0.36 -12.03 14.94
N SER A 149 0.67 -11.27 14.56
CA SER A 149 1.70 -10.77 15.44
C SER A 149 1.91 -9.28 15.22
N ILE A 150 2.13 -8.53 16.31
CA ILE A 150 2.44 -7.11 16.28
C ILE A 150 3.81 -6.90 16.94
N LYS A 151 4.71 -6.17 16.27
CA LYS A 151 5.95 -5.65 16.85
C LYS A 151 6.08 -4.16 16.63
N TYR A 152 6.66 -3.48 17.61
CA TYR A 152 7.01 -2.07 17.50
C TYR A 152 8.52 -1.91 17.58
N ILE A 153 9.15 -1.46 16.50
CA ILE A 153 10.61 -1.36 16.36
C ILE A 153 10.91 -0.02 15.67
N ASN A 154 11.84 0.77 16.20
CA ASN A 154 12.31 2.02 15.58
C ASN A 154 11.18 2.96 15.12
N TYR A 155 10.18 3.18 15.98
CA TYR A 155 9.00 4.02 15.68
C TYR A 155 8.06 3.50 14.60
N ASN A 156 8.22 2.24 14.16
CA ASN A 156 7.36 1.60 13.19
C ASN A 156 6.56 0.47 13.84
N LEU A 157 5.29 0.33 13.43
CA LEU A 157 4.44 -0.78 13.82
C LEU A 157 4.43 -1.81 12.69
N TYR A 158 4.83 -3.04 13.02
CA TYR A 158 4.83 -4.18 12.12
C TYR A 158 3.72 -5.13 12.51
N LEU A 159 2.89 -5.51 11.54
CA LEU A 159 1.79 -6.46 11.67
C LEU A 159 1.92 -7.53 10.59
N TRP A 160 1.84 -8.81 10.97
CA TRP A 160 1.83 -9.93 10.02
C TRP A 160 0.95 -11.07 10.50
N TRP A 161 0.45 -11.89 9.56
CA TRP A 161 -0.50 -12.99 9.82
C TRP A 161 -0.49 -14.06 8.73
#